data_AF-A0A7Y4L7D6-F1
#
_entry.id   AF-A0A7Y4L7D6-F1
#
_cell.length_a   1.000
_cell.length_b   1.000
_cell.length_c   1.000
_cell.angle_alpha   90.00
_cell.angle_beta   90.00
_cell.angle_gamma   90.00
#
_symmetry.space_group_name_H-M   'P 1'
#
loop_
_entity.id
_entity.type
_entity.pdbx_description
1 polymer ?
#
loop_
_entity_poly.entity_id
_entity_poly.type
_entity_poly.pdbx_seq_one_letter_code
_entity_poly.pdbx_strand_id
1 'polypeptide(L)'
;MAYGGYQGPPPRRGPSGLVIGLIVGGSVLIAALGLITVIAVVGVARTDRPAPSRANPVTVGGGVSGQARELYGALIGKRMECSVRYTVAGGGLAGCFSWADRGETQSEVVFQYRTDGTVTGINAKSTSTQASRTTAAFKPYLAATAKVVFRGDKDKLNDLVGQDAEFDGLWGKYALSNGAAGTALSAAKADSTPLAAPQLAAETAERTLAILLKKQGFTCSANDEDCTSPLRDGKGSRAVRMTDLGAAGITYLLISINDSGAGATKAANLAAYGELAETTYELVEGPGIEGVRQWLQQHQDGTSHTAYVAGWRIELQATYGTAADVPTAIRSIMSTDAPWRTPDQ
;
A
#
# COMPACT_ATOMS: atom_id res chain seq x y z
N MET A 1 25.65 -18.86 13.39
CA MET A 1 24.56 -19.13 12.43
C MET A 1 24.28 -17.82 11.71
N ALA A 2 24.68 -17.73 10.44
CA ALA A 2 24.67 -16.50 9.65
C ALA A 2 23.30 -16.30 9.00
N TYR A 3 22.72 -15.11 9.17
CA TYR A 3 21.47 -14.70 8.54
C TYR A 3 21.68 -14.40 7.05
N GLY A 4 20.97 -15.13 6.20
CA GLY A 4 20.97 -14.95 4.74
C GLY A 4 20.24 -13.67 4.34
N GLY A 5 20.99 -12.77 3.71
CA GLY A 5 20.50 -11.49 3.20
C GLY A 5 19.58 -11.63 1.99
N TYR A 6 18.64 -10.68 1.91
CA TYR A 6 17.76 -10.45 0.78
C TYR A 6 18.60 -10.07 -0.45
N GLN A 7 18.57 -10.88 -1.52
CA GLN A 7 19.19 -10.52 -2.80
C GLN A 7 18.23 -9.63 -3.59
N GLY A 8 18.60 -8.37 -3.75
CA GLY A 8 17.90 -7.44 -4.64
C GLY A 8 17.99 -7.87 -6.12
N PRO A 9 17.11 -7.32 -6.97
CA PRO A 9 17.11 -7.63 -8.40
C PRO A 9 18.39 -7.13 -9.10
N PRO A 10 18.80 -7.77 -10.21
CA PRO A 10 20.08 -7.49 -10.85
C PRO A 10 20.14 -6.07 -11.44
N PRO A 11 21.35 -5.46 -11.50
CA PRO A 11 21.51 -4.11 -12.02
C PRO A 11 21.25 -4.07 -13.53
N ARG A 12 20.42 -3.13 -13.97
CA ARG A 12 20.27 -2.80 -15.39
C ARG A 12 21.55 -2.13 -15.90
N ARG A 13 22.22 -2.79 -16.85
CA ARG A 13 23.33 -2.21 -17.63
C ARG A 13 22.81 -1.01 -18.42
N GLY A 14 23.30 0.19 -18.10
CA GLY A 14 23.16 1.36 -18.96
C GLY A 14 24.03 1.24 -20.22
N PRO A 15 23.65 1.90 -21.33
CA PRO A 15 24.45 1.90 -22.54
C PRO A 15 25.75 2.70 -22.32
N SER A 16 26.86 2.08 -22.71
CA SER A 16 28.18 2.69 -22.76
C SER A 16 28.33 3.52 -24.03
N GLY A 17 29.00 4.67 -23.91
CA GLY A 17 29.68 5.35 -25.02
C GLY A 17 29.07 6.69 -25.42
N LEU A 18 29.76 7.78 -25.07
CA LEU A 18 30.62 8.45 -26.06
C LEU A 18 31.57 9.43 -25.34
N VAL A 19 32.87 9.19 -25.51
CA VAL A 19 33.94 10.13 -25.19
C VAL A 19 34.09 11.04 -26.40
N ILE A 20 33.94 12.36 -26.21
CA ILE A 20 34.56 13.36 -27.08
C ILE A 20 35.20 14.40 -26.15
N GLY A 21 36.54 14.44 -26.19
CA GLY A 21 37.34 15.53 -25.64
C GLY A 21 37.92 16.38 -26.78
N LEU A 22 37.97 17.69 -26.57
CA LEU A 22 38.86 18.70 -27.19
C LEU A 22 38.52 20.04 -26.50
N ILE A 23 39.31 20.56 -25.55
CA ILE A 23 40.59 21.31 -25.62
C ILE A 23 40.45 22.75 -26.15
N VAL A 24 40.69 23.69 -25.22
CA VAL A 24 41.33 25.03 -25.31
C VAL A 24 40.53 26.26 -25.79
N GLY A 25 40.47 27.26 -24.90
CA GLY A 25 41.03 28.59 -25.20
C GLY A 25 40.09 29.81 -25.08
N GLY A 26 40.43 30.72 -24.17
CA GLY A 26 40.46 32.15 -24.47
C GLY A 26 39.19 32.99 -24.33
N SER A 27 39.13 33.76 -23.24
CA SER A 27 38.64 35.13 -23.04
C SER A 27 37.93 35.88 -24.19
N VAL A 28 36.84 36.58 -23.87
CA VAL A 28 36.62 38.06 -23.98
C VAL A 28 35.12 38.41 -24.01
N LEU A 29 34.75 39.43 -23.24
CA LEU A 29 33.49 40.20 -23.21
C LEU A 29 32.89 40.48 -24.61
N ILE A 30 31.56 40.55 -24.72
CA ILE A 30 30.81 41.68 -25.34
C ILE A 30 29.33 41.61 -24.93
N ALA A 31 28.78 42.78 -24.64
CA ALA A 31 27.43 43.05 -24.23
C ALA A 31 26.45 43.20 -25.41
N ALA A 32 25.16 43.10 -25.07
CA ALA A 32 24.00 43.76 -25.68
C ALA A 32 23.34 43.18 -26.95
N LEU A 33 22.02 42.96 -26.78
CA LEU A 33 20.91 43.16 -27.74
C LEU A 33 20.89 42.34 -29.03
N GLY A 34 19.90 41.45 -29.16
CA GLY A 34 19.56 40.83 -30.44
C GLY A 34 18.52 39.73 -30.35
N LEU A 35 17.26 40.13 -30.21
CA LEU A 35 16.06 39.31 -30.42
C LEU A 35 16.15 38.57 -31.77
N ILE A 36 16.32 37.23 -31.75
CA ILE A 36 15.97 36.37 -32.89
C ILE A 36 15.22 35.15 -32.36
N THR A 37 13.92 35.21 -32.56
CA THR A 37 12.94 34.13 -32.40
C THR A 37 13.25 33.05 -33.44
N VAL A 38 13.84 31.93 -33.02
CA VAL A 38 13.88 30.70 -33.84
C VAL A 38 12.86 29.72 -33.25
N ILE A 39 11.69 29.71 -33.86
CA ILE A 39 10.68 28.66 -33.71
C ILE A 39 11.26 27.42 -34.40
N ALA A 40 11.95 26.57 -33.66
CA ALA A 40 12.28 25.23 -34.10
C ALA A 40 11.04 24.35 -33.88
N VAL A 41 10.25 24.17 -34.94
CA VAL A 41 9.25 23.11 -35.05
C VAL A 41 10.01 21.78 -35.07
N VAL A 42 10.31 21.24 -33.89
CA VAL A 42 10.69 19.84 -33.76
C VAL A 42 9.40 19.03 -33.83
N GLY A 43 9.09 18.56 -35.03
CA GLY A 43 8.10 17.52 -35.25
C GLY A 43 8.55 16.23 -34.57
N VAL A 44 8.18 16.08 -33.30
CA VAL A 44 8.21 14.77 -32.64
C VAL A 44 7.07 13.98 -33.25
N ALA A 45 7.42 12.97 -34.04
CA ALA A 45 6.50 11.97 -34.52
C ALA A 45 5.70 11.42 -33.33
N ARG A 46 4.42 11.80 -33.24
CA ARG A 46 3.44 11.14 -32.38
C ARG A 46 3.31 9.72 -32.93
N THR A 47 4.00 8.78 -32.31
CA THR A 47 3.55 7.39 -32.36
C THR A 47 2.13 7.39 -31.82
N ASP A 48 1.16 7.09 -32.67
CA ASP A 48 -0.24 6.86 -32.30
C ASP A 48 -0.29 5.71 -31.27
N ARG A 49 -0.08 6.07 -30.00
CA ARG A 49 -0.53 5.23 -28.90
C ARG A 49 -2.05 5.32 -28.90
N PRO A 50 -2.78 4.20 -28.83
CA PRO A 50 -4.20 4.25 -28.60
C PRO A 50 -4.46 5.14 -27.38
N ALA A 51 -5.34 6.12 -27.54
CA ALA A 51 -5.78 6.97 -26.45
C ALA A 51 -6.16 6.08 -25.26
N PRO A 52 -5.85 6.46 -24.01
CA PRO A 52 -6.36 5.74 -22.86
C PRO A 52 -7.87 5.63 -23.04
N SER A 53 -8.36 4.40 -23.11
CA SER A 53 -9.78 4.07 -23.06
C SER A 53 -10.43 4.99 -22.04
N ARG A 54 -11.52 5.69 -22.41
CA ARG A 54 -12.28 6.53 -21.47
C ARG A 54 -12.56 5.67 -20.23
N ALA A 55 -11.81 5.94 -19.16
CA ALA A 55 -11.93 5.20 -17.93
C ALA A 55 -13.39 5.31 -17.48
N ASN A 56 -14.02 4.18 -17.18
CA ASN A 56 -15.28 4.20 -16.46
C ASN A 56 -15.09 5.10 -15.24
N PRO A 57 -16.02 6.03 -14.95
CA PRO A 57 -15.88 6.91 -13.80
C PRO A 57 -15.73 6.05 -12.53
N VAL A 58 -14.59 6.22 -11.87
CA VAL A 58 -14.28 5.58 -10.59
C VAL A 58 -14.71 6.54 -9.49
N THR A 59 -15.62 6.08 -8.65
CA THR A 59 -15.96 6.77 -7.41
C THR A 59 -15.10 6.19 -6.30
N VAL A 60 -14.28 7.03 -5.68
CA VAL A 60 -13.51 6.66 -4.48
C VAL A 60 -14.47 6.46 -3.31
N GLY A 61 -14.29 5.36 -2.57
CA GLY A 61 -15.23 4.97 -1.51
C GLY A 61 -16.60 4.55 -2.04
N GLY A 62 -17.63 4.81 -1.24
CA GLY A 62 -19.02 4.49 -1.54
C GLY A 62 -19.68 3.61 -0.47
N GLY A 63 -20.87 3.10 -0.79
CA GLY A 63 -21.63 2.19 0.06
C GLY A 63 -21.58 0.75 -0.44
N VAL A 64 -21.97 -0.16 0.47
CA VAL A 64 -22.24 -1.57 0.15
C VAL A 64 -23.74 -1.85 0.28
N SER A 65 -24.24 -2.75 -0.57
CA SER A 65 -25.63 -3.23 -0.62
C SER A 65 -25.67 -4.77 -0.65
N GLY A 66 -26.86 -5.36 -0.59
CA GLY A 66 -27.06 -6.81 -0.77
C GLY A 66 -26.15 -7.68 0.11
N GLN A 67 -25.63 -8.76 -0.47
CA GLN A 67 -24.73 -9.71 0.20
C GLN A 67 -23.44 -9.04 0.71
N ALA A 68 -22.92 -8.06 -0.02
CA ALA A 68 -21.74 -7.28 0.38
C ALA A 68 -22.00 -6.53 1.70
N ARG A 69 -23.19 -5.93 1.88
CA ARG A 69 -23.58 -5.28 3.14
C ARG A 69 -23.72 -6.27 4.29
N GLU A 70 -24.29 -7.45 4.03
CA GLU A 70 -24.36 -8.52 5.04
C GLU A 70 -22.97 -8.98 5.48
N LEU A 71 -22.05 -9.15 4.53
CA LEU A 71 -20.66 -9.53 4.82
C LEU A 71 -19.95 -8.45 5.63
N TYR A 72 -20.10 -7.19 5.22
CA TYR A 72 -19.57 -6.02 5.92
C TYR A 72 -20.05 -5.99 7.38
N GLY A 73 -21.35 -6.19 7.61
CA GLY A 73 -21.93 -6.25 8.96
C GLY A 73 -21.42 -7.45 9.78
N ALA A 74 -21.27 -8.62 9.16
CA ALA A 74 -20.75 -9.81 9.83
C ALA A 74 -19.30 -9.62 10.29
N LEU A 75 -18.46 -8.96 9.49
CA LEU A 75 -17.05 -8.70 9.80
C LEU A 75 -16.89 -7.57 10.83
N ILE A 76 -17.72 -6.52 10.78
CA ILE A 76 -17.82 -5.53 11.87
C ILE A 76 -18.24 -6.21 13.19
N GLY A 77 -19.18 -7.16 13.13
CA GLY A 77 -19.55 -8.00 14.28
C GLY A 77 -18.39 -8.84 14.84
N LYS A 78 -17.29 -8.99 14.09
CA LYS A 78 -16.01 -9.57 14.51
C LYS A 78 -14.95 -8.52 14.85
N ARG A 79 -15.36 -7.28 15.07
CA ARG A 79 -14.51 -6.12 15.41
C ARG A 79 -13.49 -5.77 14.32
N MET A 80 -13.80 -6.07 13.06
CA MET A 80 -13.00 -5.55 11.95
C MET A 80 -13.44 -4.15 11.58
N GLU A 81 -12.48 -3.30 11.26
CA GLU A 81 -12.69 -1.99 10.67
C GLU A 81 -12.85 -2.14 9.17
N CYS A 82 -14.01 -1.74 8.66
CA CYS A 82 -14.34 -1.94 7.26
C CYS A 82 -14.40 -0.60 6.52
N SER A 83 -13.92 -0.60 5.29
CA SER A 83 -13.93 0.56 4.39
C SER A 83 -14.13 0.12 2.93
N VAL A 84 -14.75 0.97 2.13
CA VAL A 84 -14.87 0.79 0.68
C VAL A 84 -13.71 1.49 0.00
N ARG A 85 -13.01 0.81 -0.90
CA ARG A 85 -11.91 1.41 -1.67
C ARG A 85 -12.44 2.25 -2.82
N TYR A 86 -13.28 1.63 -3.66
CA TYR A 86 -13.87 2.27 -4.81
C TYR A 86 -15.19 1.60 -5.20
N THR A 87 -15.99 2.35 -5.93
CA THR A 87 -17.18 1.91 -6.65
C THR A 87 -17.10 2.36 -8.11
N VAL A 88 -17.54 1.50 -9.02
CA VAL A 88 -17.59 1.68 -10.48
C VAL A 88 -18.94 1.16 -10.99
N ALA A 89 -19.26 1.42 -12.26
CA ALA A 89 -20.51 0.95 -12.86
C ALA A 89 -20.70 -0.58 -12.79
N GLY A 90 -19.61 -1.35 -12.70
CA GLY A 90 -19.64 -2.82 -12.56
C GLY A 90 -19.75 -3.33 -11.12
N GLY A 91 -19.68 -2.46 -10.10
CA GLY A 91 -19.65 -2.87 -8.71
C GLY A 91 -18.59 -2.13 -7.88
N GLY A 92 -17.91 -2.80 -6.95
CA GLY A 92 -16.89 -2.16 -6.12
C GLY A 92 -15.96 -3.14 -5.42
N LEU A 93 -15.04 -2.57 -4.65
CA LEU A 93 -14.11 -3.31 -3.80
C LEU A 93 -14.13 -2.70 -2.40
N ALA A 94 -14.31 -3.57 -1.41
CA ALA A 94 -14.28 -3.22 0.00
C ALA A 94 -13.31 -4.13 0.76
N GLY A 95 -12.89 -3.69 1.94
CA GLY A 95 -12.01 -4.44 2.80
C GLY A 95 -12.35 -4.21 4.26
N CYS A 96 -12.19 -5.27 5.04
CA CYS A 96 -12.30 -5.25 6.49
C CYS A 96 -10.97 -5.70 7.06
N PHE A 97 -10.47 -4.99 8.06
CA PHE A 97 -9.14 -5.17 8.62
C PHE A 97 -9.21 -5.22 10.14
N SER A 98 -8.28 -5.95 10.75
CA SER A 98 -8.12 -5.94 12.20
C SER A 98 -6.68 -6.20 12.57
N TRP A 99 -6.25 -5.54 13.63
CA TRP A 99 -4.98 -5.80 14.29
C TRP A 99 -5.23 -6.34 15.70
N ALA A 100 -4.44 -7.33 16.08
CA ALA A 100 -4.43 -7.92 17.41
C ALA A 100 -2.99 -8.01 17.93
N ASP A 101 -2.86 -8.49 19.17
CA ASP A 101 -1.55 -8.78 19.78
C ASP A 101 -0.56 -7.62 19.67
N ARG A 102 -1.02 -6.39 19.95
CA ARG A 102 -0.18 -5.19 19.87
C ARG A 102 0.46 -5.00 18.49
N GLY A 103 -0.30 -5.24 17.43
CA GLY A 103 0.17 -5.05 16.05
C GLY A 103 1.03 -6.20 15.51
N GLU A 104 1.14 -7.31 16.26
CA GLU A 104 1.85 -8.51 15.80
C GLU A 104 1.02 -9.36 14.85
N THR A 105 -0.31 -9.33 14.98
CA THR A 105 -1.23 -10.15 14.18
C THR A 105 -2.17 -9.26 13.38
N GLN A 106 -2.15 -9.39 12.06
CA GLN A 106 -3.03 -8.69 11.14
C GLN A 106 -3.98 -9.69 10.49
N SER A 107 -5.25 -9.33 10.39
CA SER A 107 -6.23 -10.07 9.61
C SER A 107 -6.97 -9.14 8.67
N GLU A 108 -7.27 -9.64 7.47
CA GLU A 108 -8.06 -8.89 6.50
C GLU A 108 -9.00 -9.79 5.71
N VAL A 109 -10.11 -9.21 5.26
CA VAL A 109 -11.02 -9.77 4.29
C VAL A 109 -11.34 -8.67 3.27
N VAL A 110 -10.77 -8.81 2.07
CA VAL A 110 -11.00 -7.94 0.91
C VAL A 110 -11.95 -8.65 -0.03
N PHE A 111 -12.94 -7.93 -0.56
CA PHE A 111 -13.94 -8.54 -1.42
C PHE A 111 -14.42 -7.60 -2.53
N GLN A 112 -14.73 -8.22 -3.66
CA GLN A 112 -15.35 -7.57 -4.80
C GLN A 112 -16.84 -7.89 -4.82
N TYR A 113 -17.64 -6.92 -5.25
CA TYR A 113 -19.08 -7.06 -5.35
C TYR A 113 -19.61 -6.38 -6.61
N ARG A 114 -20.73 -6.87 -7.14
CA ARG A 114 -21.48 -6.25 -8.25
C ARG A 114 -22.37 -5.11 -7.74
N THR A 115 -22.97 -4.35 -8.65
CA THR A 115 -23.86 -3.22 -8.31
C THR A 115 -25.11 -3.63 -7.50
N ASP A 116 -25.58 -4.87 -7.68
CA ASP A 116 -26.66 -5.47 -6.88
C ASP A 116 -26.20 -5.89 -5.46
N GLY A 117 -24.91 -5.73 -5.15
CA GLY A 117 -24.31 -6.14 -3.89
C GLY A 117 -23.92 -7.61 -3.81
N THR A 118 -24.05 -8.38 -4.89
CA THR A 118 -23.59 -9.78 -4.94
C THR A 118 -22.08 -9.84 -4.82
N VAL A 119 -21.54 -10.59 -3.86
CA VAL A 119 -20.10 -10.81 -3.73
C VAL A 119 -19.61 -11.74 -4.84
N THR A 120 -18.57 -11.34 -5.55
CA THR A 120 -17.98 -12.09 -6.68
C THR A 120 -16.59 -12.62 -6.40
N GLY A 121 -15.91 -12.12 -5.38
CA GLY A 121 -14.65 -12.68 -4.95
C GLY A 121 -14.27 -12.27 -3.54
N ILE A 122 -13.40 -13.07 -2.94
CA ILE A 122 -12.86 -12.88 -1.59
C ILE A 122 -11.37 -13.13 -1.64
N ASN A 123 -10.59 -12.23 -1.04
CA ASN A 123 -9.23 -12.46 -0.61
C ASN A 123 -9.17 -12.19 0.89
N ALA A 124 -8.98 -13.24 1.68
CA ALA A 124 -8.85 -13.14 3.12
C ALA A 124 -7.48 -13.65 3.54
N LYS A 125 -6.82 -12.99 4.49
CA LYS A 125 -5.55 -13.47 5.04
C LYS A 125 -5.42 -13.13 6.51
N SER A 126 -4.59 -13.89 7.20
CA SER A 126 -4.08 -13.52 8.52
C SER A 126 -2.59 -13.81 8.59
N THR A 127 -1.85 -12.81 9.03
CA THR A 127 -0.40 -12.83 9.15
C THR A 127 -0.03 -12.52 10.59
N SER A 128 1.09 -13.06 11.06
CA SER A 128 1.59 -12.77 12.39
C SER A 128 3.11 -12.94 12.42
N THR A 129 3.78 -12.19 13.28
CA THR A 129 5.19 -12.46 13.62
C THR A 129 5.36 -13.83 14.29
N GLN A 130 4.27 -14.39 14.82
CA GLN A 130 4.22 -15.72 15.41
C GLN A 130 3.36 -16.64 14.53
N ALA A 131 4.00 -17.49 13.73
CA ALA A 131 3.33 -18.36 12.77
C ALA A 131 2.21 -19.23 13.39
N SER A 132 2.31 -19.62 14.67
CA SER A 132 1.27 -20.38 15.37
C SER A 132 -0.05 -19.64 15.57
N ARG A 133 -0.07 -18.31 15.43
CA ARG A 133 -1.26 -17.47 15.66
C ARG A 133 -2.08 -17.22 14.40
N THR A 134 -1.51 -17.41 13.22
CA THR A 134 -2.11 -16.99 11.94
C THR A 134 -3.43 -17.71 11.66
N THR A 135 -3.45 -19.05 11.74
CA THR A 135 -4.66 -19.84 11.49
C THR A 135 -5.73 -19.61 12.55
N ALA A 136 -5.32 -19.44 13.82
CA ALA A 136 -6.25 -19.18 14.92
C ALA A 136 -6.96 -17.83 14.74
N ALA A 137 -6.22 -16.79 14.34
CA ALA A 137 -6.77 -15.48 14.01
C ALA A 137 -7.65 -15.52 12.75
N PHE A 138 -7.31 -16.35 11.76
CA PHE A 138 -8.05 -16.46 10.50
C PHE A 138 -9.44 -17.10 10.65
N LYS A 139 -9.56 -18.17 11.45
CA LYS A 139 -10.77 -19.01 11.57
C LYS A 139 -12.06 -18.23 11.83
N PRO A 140 -12.14 -17.26 12.78
CA PRO A 140 -13.36 -16.50 13.03
C PRO A 140 -13.84 -15.69 11.83
N TYR A 141 -12.92 -15.15 11.03
CA TYR A 141 -13.24 -14.36 9.85
C TYR A 141 -13.65 -15.24 8.68
N LEU A 142 -12.98 -16.39 8.49
CA LEU A 142 -13.41 -17.41 7.53
C LEU A 142 -14.84 -17.87 7.83
N ALA A 143 -15.14 -18.18 9.11
CA ALA A 143 -16.47 -18.64 9.51
C ALA A 143 -17.56 -17.57 9.26
N ALA A 144 -17.25 -16.29 9.55
CA ALA A 144 -18.16 -15.18 9.26
C ALA A 144 -18.41 -15.02 7.76
N THR A 145 -17.35 -15.06 6.95
CA THR A 145 -17.43 -14.97 5.49
C THR A 145 -18.18 -16.16 4.89
N ALA A 146 -17.89 -17.38 5.33
CA ALA A 146 -18.55 -18.58 4.83
C ALA A 146 -20.05 -18.61 5.13
N LYS A 147 -20.47 -18.08 6.29
CA LYS A 147 -21.90 -17.95 6.62
C LYS A 147 -22.67 -17.04 5.65
N VAL A 148 -22.01 -16.02 5.12
CA VAL A 148 -22.65 -15.04 4.22
C VAL A 148 -22.48 -15.43 2.75
N VAL A 149 -21.28 -15.83 2.37
CA VAL A 149 -20.87 -16.00 0.97
C VAL A 149 -20.84 -17.47 0.55
N PHE A 150 -20.21 -18.33 1.34
CA PHE A 150 -19.91 -19.72 0.99
C PHE A 150 -20.83 -20.73 1.68
N ARG A 151 -22.14 -20.45 1.74
CA ARG A 151 -23.07 -21.25 2.57
C ARG A 151 -23.03 -22.75 2.27
N GLY A 152 -22.87 -23.14 1.00
CA GLY A 152 -22.78 -24.54 0.58
C GLY A 152 -21.40 -25.19 0.78
N ASP A 153 -20.35 -24.40 0.94
CA ASP A 153 -18.95 -24.87 1.00
C ASP A 153 -18.32 -24.69 2.39
N LYS A 154 -19.10 -24.19 3.36
CA LYS A 154 -18.64 -23.82 4.70
C LYS A 154 -17.90 -24.96 5.41
N ASP A 155 -18.45 -26.17 5.40
CA ASP A 155 -17.88 -27.28 6.16
C ASP A 155 -16.56 -27.73 5.54
N LYS A 156 -16.52 -27.88 4.21
CA LYS A 156 -15.27 -28.16 3.46
C LYS A 156 -14.20 -27.09 3.69
N LEU A 157 -14.57 -25.81 3.70
CA LEU A 157 -13.64 -24.72 4.02
C LEU A 157 -13.08 -24.80 5.45
N ASN A 158 -13.91 -25.19 6.41
CA ASN A 158 -13.47 -25.35 7.81
C ASN A 158 -12.52 -26.55 7.97
N ASP A 159 -12.72 -27.62 7.18
CA ASP A 159 -11.85 -28.80 7.22
C ASP A 159 -10.48 -28.52 6.60
N LEU A 160 -10.43 -27.67 5.57
CA LEU A 160 -9.20 -27.33 4.84
C LEU A 160 -8.41 -26.16 5.44
N VAL A 161 -8.97 -25.42 6.40
CA VAL A 161 -8.29 -24.25 6.96
C VAL A 161 -6.97 -24.63 7.65
N GLY A 162 -5.87 -23.97 7.25
CA GLY A 162 -4.53 -24.29 7.72
C GLY A 162 -3.79 -25.33 6.86
N GLN A 163 -4.36 -25.71 5.71
CA GLN A 163 -3.71 -26.55 4.71
C GLN A 163 -3.53 -25.75 3.41
N ASP A 164 -2.55 -26.15 2.60
CA ASP A 164 -2.48 -25.71 1.20
C ASP A 164 -3.45 -26.58 0.39
N ALA A 165 -4.45 -25.96 -0.23
CA ALA A 165 -5.51 -26.68 -0.93
C ALA A 165 -6.16 -25.82 -2.02
N GLU A 166 -6.46 -26.44 -3.15
CA GLU A 166 -7.29 -25.85 -4.20
C GLU A 166 -8.47 -26.76 -4.48
N PHE A 167 -9.66 -26.18 -4.66
CA PHE A 167 -10.83 -26.95 -5.04
C PHE A 167 -11.93 -26.10 -5.67
N ASP A 168 -12.75 -26.76 -6.47
CA ASP A 168 -14.02 -26.22 -6.96
C ASP A 168 -15.14 -26.61 -5.98
N GLY A 169 -15.85 -25.60 -5.50
CA GLY A 169 -17.02 -25.74 -4.62
C GLY A 169 -18.31 -25.31 -5.32
N LEU A 170 -19.40 -25.30 -4.57
CA LEU A 170 -20.73 -24.91 -5.06
C LEU A 170 -20.81 -23.42 -5.43
N TRP A 171 -20.11 -22.55 -4.70
CA TRP A 171 -20.09 -21.12 -5.00
C TRP A 171 -19.09 -20.73 -6.09
N GLY A 172 -17.98 -21.46 -6.22
CA GLY A 172 -16.93 -21.17 -7.19
C GLY A 172 -15.59 -21.84 -6.86
N LYS A 173 -14.50 -21.20 -7.26
CA LYS A 173 -13.13 -21.70 -7.07
C LYS A 173 -12.50 -21.19 -5.79
N TYR A 174 -11.70 -22.02 -5.15
CA TYR A 174 -11.02 -21.72 -3.89
C TYR A 174 -9.54 -22.10 -3.96
N ALA A 175 -8.69 -21.27 -3.38
CA ALA A 175 -7.29 -21.54 -3.09
C ALA A 175 -7.00 -21.13 -1.65
N LEU A 176 -6.67 -22.10 -0.81
CA LEU A 176 -6.16 -21.91 0.55
C LEU A 176 -4.65 -22.08 0.54
N SER A 177 -3.98 -21.23 1.30
CA SER A 177 -2.56 -21.39 1.58
C SER A 177 -2.28 -21.22 3.07
N ASN A 178 -1.32 -21.98 3.57
CA ASN A 178 -0.84 -21.88 4.92
C ASN A 178 0.68 -22.06 4.96
N GLY A 179 1.39 -20.95 5.19
CA GLY A 179 2.84 -20.98 5.21
C GLY A 179 3.45 -19.85 6.03
N ALA A 180 4.74 -19.58 5.79
CA ALA A 180 5.47 -18.53 6.48
C ALA A 180 4.84 -17.13 6.29
N ALA A 181 4.14 -16.92 5.17
CA ALA A 181 3.43 -15.68 4.88
C ALA A 181 2.09 -15.55 5.62
N GLY A 182 1.60 -16.59 6.29
CA GLY A 182 0.32 -16.62 6.99
C GLY A 182 -0.65 -17.67 6.46
N THR A 183 -1.88 -17.60 6.94
CA THR A 183 -3.02 -18.38 6.43
C THR A 183 -3.85 -17.48 5.53
N ALA A 184 -4.15 -17.91 4.31
CA ALA A 184 -4.92 -17.13 3.36
C ALA A 184 -5.94 -17.97 2.59
N LEU A 185 -7.00 -17.31 2.12
CA LEU A 185 -7.99 -17.80 1.20
C LEU A 185 -8.12 -16.80 0.04
N SER A 186 -8.01 -17.29 -1.19
CA SER A 186 -8.51 -16.63 -2.39
C SER A 186 -9.70 -17.41 -2.92
N ALA A 187 -10.79 -16.73 -3.27
CA ALA A 187 -11.96 -17.36 -3.83
C ALA A 187 -12.62 -16.47 -4.89
N ALA A 188 -13.09 -17.09 -5.97
CA ALA A 188 -13.81 -16.41 -7.04
C ALA A 188 -15.12 -17.14 -7.34
N LYS A 189 -16.22 -16.38 -7.46
CA LYS A 189 -17.54 -16.93 -7.77
C LYS A 189 -17.52 -17.52 -9.18
N ALA A 190 -18.19 -18.65 -9.38
CA ALA A 190 -18.37 -19.24 -10.71
C ALA A 190 -18.93 -18.19 -11.68
N ASP A 191 -18.42 -18.19 -12.91
CA ASP A 191 -18.82 -17.30 -14.01
C ASP A 191 -18.74 -15.79 -13.67
N SER A 192 -17.87 -15.41 -12.73
CA SER A 192 -17.63 -14.01 -12.40
C SER A 192 -16.28 -13.54 -12.92
N THR A 193 -16.29 -12.36 -13.55
CA THR A 193 -15.06 -11.67 -13.94
C THR A 193 -14.61 -10.75 -12.82
N PRO A 194 -13.32 -10.77 -12.42
CA PRO A 194 -12.77 -9.81 -11.50
C PRO A 194 -12.95 -8.38 -12.00
N LEU A 195 -13.29 -7.47 -11.08
CA LEU A 195 -13.24 -6.04 -11.36
C LEU A 195 -11.77 -5.60 -11.45
N ALA A 196 -11.42 -4.88 -12.50
CA ALA A 196 -10.12 -4.23 -12.58
C ALA A 196 -10.03 -3.14 -11.50
N ALA A 197 -9.04 -3.25 -10.62
CA ALA A 197 -8.77 -2.22 -9.63
C ALA A 197 -8.18 -0.99 -10.32
N PRO A 198 -8.75 0.22 -10.13
CA PRO A 198 -8.15 1.43 -10.63
C PRO A 198 -6.84 1.66 -9.90
N GLN A 199 -5.80 1.93 -10.69
CA GLN A 199 -4.51 2.31 -10.17
C GLN A 199 -4.53 3.80 -9.83
N LEU A 200 -4.20 4.13 -8.59
CA LEU A 200 -3.97 5.50 -8.15
C LEU A 200 -2.47 5.79 -8.16
N ALA A 201 -2.13 7.05 -8.27
CA ALA A 201 -0.77 7.50 -8.10
C ALA A 201 -0.79 8.93 -7.59
N ALA A 202 0.19 9.29 -6.76
CA ALA A 202 0.43 10.68 -6.41
C ALA A 202 0.99 11.40 -7.63
N GLU A 203 0.68 12.69 -7.77
CA GLU A 203 1.18 13.53 -8.87
C GLU A 203 2.65 13.91 -8.65
N THR A 204 3.10 13.92 -7.39
CA THR A 204 4.52 14.11 -7.06
C THR A 204 5.36 12.93 -7.53
N ALA A 205 6.37 13.21 -8.35
CA ALA A 205 7.38 12.24 -8.73
C ALA A 205 8.36 11.97 -7.59
N GLU A 206 8.91 10.75 -7.54
CA GLU A 206 9.87 10.30 -6.53
C GLU A 206 11.05 11.26 -6.36
N ARG A 207 11.70 11.61 -7.48
CA ARG A 207 12.86 12.53 -7.46
C ARG A 207 12.50 13.90 -6.89
N THR A 208 11.29 14.39 -7.13
CA THR A 208 10.83 15.66 -6.58
C THR A 208 10.68 15.57 -5.07
N LEU A 209 10.05 14.50 -4.57
CA LEU A 209 9.91 14.26 -3.13
C LEU A 209 11.29 14.13 -2.45
N ALA A 210 12.23 13.38 -3.04
CA ALA A 210 13.58 13.24 -2.49
C ALA A 210 14.33 14.58 -2.41
N ILE A 211 14.21 15.45 -3.42
CA ILE A 211 14.78 16.81 -3.38
C ILE A 211 14.18 17.62 -2.23
N LEU A 212 12.87 17.53 -2.03
CA LEU A 212 12.18 18.25 -0.96
C LEU A 212 12.60 17.71 0.42
N LEU A 213 12.69 16.39 0.59
CA LEU A 213 13.18 15.75 1.83
C LEU A 213 14.63 16.12 2.15
N LYS A 214 15.51 16.21 1.14
CA LYS A 214 16.90 16.68 1.33
C LYS A 214 16.94 18.12 1.89
N LYS A 215 16.02 18.99 1.45
CA LYS A 215 15.87 20.34 2.03
C LYS A 215 15.39 20.32 3.48
N GLN A 216 14.68 19.27 3.88
CA GLN A 216 14.27 19.00 5.27
C GLN A 216 15.36 18.27 6.10
N GLY A 217 16.58 18.13 5.57
CA GLY A 217 17.71 17.53 6.30
C GLY A 217 17.79 16.00 6.20
N PHE A 218 17.05 15.36 5.29
CA PHE A 218 17.21 13.94 5.02
C PHE A 218 18.41 13.65 4.12
N THR A 219 19.03 12.50 4.33
CA THR A 219 19.99 11.90 3.41
C THR A 219 19.28 10.80 2.62
N CYS A 220 19.32 10.86 1.29
CA CYS A 220 18.68 9.85 0.44
C CYS A 220 19.70 8.97 -0.28
N SER A 221 19.28 7.76 -0.62
CA SER A 221 20.02 6.79 -1.43
C SER A 221 20.36 7.34 -2.82
N ALA A 222 21.27 6.68 -3.53
CA ALA A 222 21.71 7.10 -4.87
C ALA A 222 20.59 7.06 -5.92
N ASN A 223 19.58 6.21 -5.71
CA ASN A 223 18.38 6.12 -6.55
C ASN A 223 17.23 7.00 -6.02
N ASP A 224 17.42 7.78 -4.95
CA ASP A 224 16.41 8.68 -4.36
C ASP A 224 15.15 7.98 -3.78
N GLU A 225 15.11 6.64 -3.72
CA GLU A 225 13.98 5.84 -3.20
C GLU A 225 13.92 5.71 -1.67
N ASP A 226 15.03 5.85 -0.95
CA ASP A 226 15.11 5.70 0.51
C ASP A 226 15.81 6.92 1.13
N CYS A 227 15.05 7.72 1.89
CA CYS A 227 15.51 8.91 2.58
C CYS A 227 15.45 8.71 4.10
N THR A 228 16.55 8.98 4.79
CA THR A 228 16.65 8.82 6.26
C THR A 228 17.17 10.10 6.94
N SER A 229 16.78 10.31 8.19
CA SER A 229 17.33 11.35 9.06
C SER A 229 17.43 10.85 10.50
N PRO A 230 18.37 11.35 11.31
CA PRO A 230 18.50 10.95 12.70
C PRO A 230 17.30 11.43 13.53
N LEU A 231 16.93 10.64 14.53
CA LEU A 231 15.95 10.98 15.56
C LEU A 231 16.66 11.05 16.92
N ARG A 232 16.30 12.04 17.76
CA ARG A 232 16.79 12.21 19.14
C ARG A 232 18.31 12.04 19.29
N ASP A 233 19.07 13.00 18.77
CA ASP A 233 20.54 13.03 18.83
C ASP A 233 21.20 11.72 18.35
N GLY A 234 20.58 11.05 17.37
CA GLY A 234 21.07 9.80 16.77
C GLY A 234 20.69 8.51 17.49
N LYS A 235 19.80 8.56 18.49
CA LYS A 235 19.30 7.37 19.21
C LYS A 235 18.15 6.65 18.49
N GLY A 236 17.68 7.21 17.39
CA GLY A 236 16.71 6.60 16.49
C GLY A 236 16.86 7.12 15.06
N SER A 237 15.92 6.74 14.21
CA SER A 237 15.87 7.16 12.80
C SER A 237 14.45 7.48 12.35
N ARG A 238 14.31 8.49 11.51
CA ARG A 238 13.16 8.74 10.65
C ARG A 238 13.49 8.22 9.25
N ALA A 239 12.54 7.62 8.56
CA ALA A 239 12.73 7.14 7.19
C ALA A 239 11.48 7.37 6.34
N VAL A 240 11.69 7.76 5.08
CA VAL A 240 10.68 7.86 4.04
C VAL A 240 11.17 7.05 2.84
N ARG A 241 10.41 6.04 2.46
CA ARG A 241 10.68 5.19 1.29
C ARG A 241 9.57 5.32 0.28
N MET A 242 9.91 5.35 -0.98
CA MET A 242 8.94 5.55 -2.04
C MET A 242 9.25 4.67 -3.25
N THR A 243 8.22 4.36 -4.02
CA THR A 243 8.35 3.72 -5.32
C THR A 243 7.34 4.36 -6.26
N ASP A 244 7.84 4.85 -7.39
CA ASP A 244 7.00 5.34 -8.49
C ASP A 244 6.84 4.32 -9.62
N LEU A 245 5.89 4.59 -10.51
CA LEU A 245 5.77 3.93 -11.81
C LEU A 245 6.13 4.89 -12.93
N GLY A 246 7.25 5.60 -12.77
CA GLY A 246 7.70 6.64 -13.69
C GLY A 246 6.68 7.77 -13.80
N ALA A 247 6.18 8.05 -15.02
CA ALA A 247 5.27 9.16 -15.29
C ALA A 247 3.90 9.06 -14.58
N ALA A 248 3.55 7.89 -14.03
CA ALA A 248 2.36 7.75 -13.21
C ALA A 248 2.53 8.39 -11.83
N GLY A 249 3.77 8.54 -11.33
CA GLY A 249 4.06 9.07 -10.00
C GLY A 249 4.06 8.00 -8.90
N ILE A 250 4.11 8.43 -7.64
CA ILE A 250 4.32 7.54 -6.48
C ILE A 250 3.10 6.63 -6.27
N THR A 251 3.31 5.32 -6.21
CA THR A 251 2.26 4.30 -5.97
C THR A 251 2.42 3.59 -4.63
N TYR A 252 3.59 3.74 -4.02
CA TYR A 252 3.94 3.23 -2.71
C TYR A 252 4.73 4.28 -1.95
N LEU A 253 4.29 4.58 -0.73
CA LEU A 253 4.98 5.49 0.20
C LEU A 253 4.98 4.87 1.60
N LEU A 254 6.15 4.60 2.14
CA LEU A 254 6.36 4.17 3.52
C LEU A 254 7.00 5.31 4.31
N ILE A 255 6.39 5.65 5.44
CA ILE A 255 6.91 6.62 6.39
C ILE A 255 7.11 5.89 7.70
N SER A 256 8.27 6.04 8.34
CA SER A 256 8.52 5.36 9.60
C SER A 256 9.45 6.11 10.53
N ILE A 257 9.25 5.86 11.83
CA ILE A 257 10.23 6.16 12.86
C ILE A 257 10.63 4.87 13.56
N ASN A 258 11.86 4.83 14.05
CA ASN A 258 12.36 3.81 14.95
C ASN A 258 13.15 4.49 16.06
N ASP A 259 12.76 4.28 17.31
CA ASP A 259 13.41 4.80 18.50
C ASP A 259 13.55 3.70 19.56
N SER A 260 14.79 3.27 19.75
CA SER A 260 15.17 2.30 20.79
C SER A 260 15.98 2.93 21.92
N GLY A 261 16.08 4.26 21.94
CA GLY A 261 16.87 4.99 22.92
C GLY A 261 16.31 4.89 24.33
N ALA A 262 17.19 4.69 25.32
CA ALA A 262 16.83 4.82 26.73
C ALA A 262 16.16 6.19 26.98
N GLY A 263 14.92 6.17 27.49
CA GLY A 263 14.09 7.35 27.70
C GLY A 263 13.10 7.68 26.57
N ALA A 264 12.90 6.79 25.59
CA ALA A 264 11.78 6.91 24.65
C ALA A 264 10.45 6.83 25.42
N THR A 265 9.51 7.71 25.08
CA THR A 265 8.16 7.69 25.64
C THR A 265 7.15 7.56 24.51
N LYS A 266 5.98 6.99 24.82
CA LYS A 266 4.87 6.87 23.84
C LYS A 266 4.53 8.23 23.22
N ALA A 267 4.43 9.28 24.04
CA ALA A 267 4.09 10.62 23.58
C ALA A 267 5.16 11.21 22.64
N ALA A 268 6.45 11.06 22.98
CA ALA A 268 7.53 11.56 22.14
C ALA A 268 7.59 10.84 20.78
N ASN A 269 7.39 9.51 20.77
CA ASN A 269 7.40 8.73 19.54
C ASN A 269 6.19 9.06 18.65
N LEU A 270 4.99 9.21 19.25
CA LEU A 270 3.80 9.62 18.49
C LEU A 270 3.96 11.03 17.90
N ALA A 271 4.49 11.98 18.67
CA ALA A 271 4.74 13.33 18.18
C ALA A 271 5.76 13.35 17.02
N ALA A 272 6.87 12.60 17.16
CA ALA A 272 7.89 12.51 16.11
C ALA A 272 7.37 11.85 14.84
N TYR A 273 6.55 10.81 14.97
CA TYR A 273 5.88 10.19 13.82
C TYR A 273 4.87 11.15 13.18
N GLY A 274 4.07 11.85 13.98
CA GLY A 274 3.08 12.79 13.49
C GLY A 274 3.68 13.95 12.72
N GLU A 275 4.76 14.56 13.24
CA GLU A 275 5.54 15.59 12.55
C GLU A 275 6.09 15.09 11.21
N LEU A 276 6.64 13.86 11.19
CA LEU A 276 7.19 13.26 9.98
C LEU A 276 6.10 12.97 8.94
N ALA A 277 4.99 12.38 9.36
CA ALA A 277 3.86 12.08 8.49
C ALA A 277 3.31 13.38 7.88
N GLU A 278 3.09 14.39 8.72
CA GLU A 278 2.62 15.71 8.29
C GLU A 278 3.57 16.34 7.26
N THR A 279 4.86 16.44 7.60
CA THR A 279 5.89 16.99 6.71
C THR A 279 5.93 16.23 5.38
N THR A 280 5.81 14.90 5.41
CA THR A 280 5.88 14.11 4.18
C THR A 280 4.65 14.32 3.31
N TYR A 281 3.45 14.29 3.89
CA TYR A 281 2.20 14.46 3.13
C TYR A 281 1.95 15.91 2.67
N GLU A 282 2.58 16.91 3.29
CA GLU A 282 2.63 18.28 2.75
C GLU A 282 3.48 18.41 1.47
N LEU A 283 4.42 17.48 1.26
CA LEU A 283 5.30 17.47 0.08
C LEU A 283 4.77 16.57 -1.04
N VAL A 284 3.67 15.84 -0.81
CA VAL A 284 3.07 14.91 -1.75
C VAL A 284 1.71 15.46 -2.20
N GLU A 285 1.54 15.58 -3.51
CA GLU A 285 0.32 16.06 -4.15
C GLU A 285 -0.37 14.91 -4.89
N GLY A 286 -1.69 14.99 -5.01
CA GLY A 286 -2.48 14.09 -5.83
C GLY A 286 -3.80 13.65 -5.21
N PRO A 287 -4.57 12.81 -5.92
CA PRO A 287 -5.89 12.38 -5.50
C PRO A 287 -5.86 11.67 -4.15
N GLY A 288 -6.68 12.16 -3.22
CA GLY A 288 -6.91 11.51 -1.93
C GLY A 288 -5.82 11.72 -0.88
N ILE A 289 -4.72 12.40 -1.19
CA ILE A 289 -3.58 12.59 -0.27
C ILE A 289 -4.00 13.33 1.02
N GLU A 290 -4.78 14.41 0.89
CA GLU A 290 -5.29 15.15 2.06
C GLU A 290 -6.20 14.27 2.95
N GLY A 291 -6.99 13.37 2.34
CA GLY A 291 -7.80 12.41 3.09
C GLY A 291 -6.94 11.39 3.85
N VAL A 292 -5.83 10.94 3.25
CA VAL A 292 -4.85 10.07 3.91
C VAL A 292 -4.18 10.79 5.08
N ARG A 293 -3.75 12.04 4.89
CA ARG A 293 -3.16 12.89 5.93
C ARG A 293 -4.11 13.03 7.13
N GLN A 294 -5.36 13.42 6.88
CA GLN A 294 -6.37 13.58 7.94
C GLN A 294 -6.66 12.26 8.67
N TRP A 295 -6.77 11.16 7.94
CA TRP A 295 -6.98 9.84 8.55
C TRP A 295 -5.81 9.47 9.46
N LEU A 296 -4.56 9.68 9.03
CA LEU A 296 -3.40 9.40 9.86
C LEU A 296 -3.38 10.23 11.13
N GLN A 297 -3.70 11.53 11.05
CA GLN A 297 -3.81 12.40 12.24
C GLN A 297 -4.85 11.88 13.24
N GLN A 298 -5.99 11.37 12.77
CA GLN A 298 -7.06 10.83 13.62
C GLN A 298 -6.68 9.50 14.29
N HIS A 299 -5.72 8.75 13.72
CA HIS A 299 -5.35 7.41 14.18
C HIS A 299 -3.95 7.37 14.83
N GLN A 300 -3.42 8.51 15.29
CA GLN A 300 -2.16 8.59 16.07
C GLN A 300 -2.35 8.18 17.54
N ASP A 301 -3.10 7.12 17.81
CA ASP A 301 -3.35 6.60 19.17
C ASP A 301 -2.26 5.63 19.66
N GLY A 302 -1.32 5.29 18.77
CA GLY A 302 -0.24 4.35 19.01
C GLY A 302 -0.68 2.89 18.93
N THR A 303 -1.80 2.59 18.28
CA THR A 303 -2.25 1.25 17.90
C THR A 303 -2.11 1.06 16.39
N SER A 304 -2.28 -0.18 15.91
CA SER A 304 -2.15 -0.50 14.49
C SER A 304 -3.52 -0.49 13.82
N HIS A 305 -3.59 0.09 12.63
CA HIS A 305 -4.81 0.32 11.86
C HIS A 305 -4.59 -0.05 10.40
N THR A 306 -5.63 -0.48 9.70
CA THR A 306 -5.60 -0.60 8.24
C THR A 306 -6.95 -0.22 7.68
N ALA A 307 -6.95 0.62 6.65
CA ALA A 307 -8.17 1.05 6.00
C ALA A 307 -7.92 1.38 4.53
N TYR A 308 -9.00 1.41 3.76
CA TYR A 308 -9.04 2.14 2.52
C TYR A 308 -9.43 3.59 2.81
N VAL A 309 -8.56 4.52 2.42
CA VAL A 309 -8.73 5.96 2.63
C VAL A 309 -8.57 6.64 1.30
N ALA A 310 -9.62 7.31 0.84
CA ALA A 310 -9.64 7.98 -0.46
C ALA A 310 -9.11 7.10 -1.62
N GLY A 311 -9.39 5.79 -1.58
CA GLY A 311 -9.02 4.81 -2.61
C GLY A 311 -7.62 4.21 -2.47
N TRP A 312 -6.80 4.77 -1.57
CA TRP A 312 -5.52 4.21 -1.15
C TRP A 312 -5.71 3.16 -0.07
N ARG A 313 -4.85 2.15 -0.05
CA ARG A 313 -4.70 1.26 1.11
C ARG A 313 -3.70 1.91 2.06
N ILE A 314 -4.13 2.18 3.28
CA ILE A 314 -3.28 2.72 4.34
C ILE A 314 -3.10 1.66 5.42
N GLU A 315 -1.85 1.32 5.73
CA GLU A 315 -1.48 0.49 6.87
C GLU A 315 -0.68 1.33 7.86
N LEU A 316 -1.20 1.57 9.05
CA LEU A 316 -0.48 2.20 10.16
C LEU A 316 -0.13 1.10 11.17
N GLN A 317 1.15 0.88 11.44
CA GLN A 317 1.61 -0.14 12.36
C GLN A 317 2.45 0.44 13.48
N ALA A 318 2.08 0.12 14.70
CA ALA A 318 2.85 0.36 15.91
C ALA A 318 3.50 -0.95 16.36
N THR A 319 4.82 -0.96 16.48
CA THR A 319 5.61 -2.08 17.03
C THR A 319 6.12 -1.69 18.41
N TYR A 320 5.96 -2.57 19.38
CA TYR A 320 6.28 -2.31 20.78
C TYR A 320 7.59 -2.97 21.18
N GLY A 321 8.36 -2.28 22.02
CA GLY A 321 9.60 -2.81 22.59
C GLY A 321 9.34 -3.70 23.81
N THR A 322 10.40 -3.92 24.59
CA THR A 322 10.35 -4.69 25.85
C THR A 322 9.59 -3.96 26.96
N ALA A 323 9.57 -2.63 26.94
CA ALA A 323 8.70 -1.83 27.80
C ALA A 323 7.25 -1.93 27.29
N ALA A 324 6.36 -2.45 28.14
CA ALA A 324 4.94 -2.47 27.84
C ALA A 324 4.46 -1.04 27.51
N ASP A 325 3.79 -0.89 26.37
CA ASP A 325 3.04 0.30 25.96
C ASP A 325 3.84 1.47 25.35
N VAL A 326 5.16 1.33 25.14
CA VAL A 326 5.94 2.28 24.33
C VAL A 326 6.19 1.69 22.94
N PRO A 327 5.55 2.20 21.88
CA PRO A 327 5.87 1.79 20.52
C PRO A 327 7.28 2.27 20.17
N THR A 328 8.20 1.33 19.92
CA THR A 328 9.59 1.62 19.52
C THR A 328 9.72 1.84 18.02
N ALA A 329 8.74 1.41 17.23
CA ALA A 329 8.64 1.78 15.82
C ALA A 329 7.19 2.08 15.46
N ILE A 330 6.99 3.13 14.67
CA ILE A 330 5.69 3.47 14.09
C ILE A 330 5.93 3.67 12.61
N ARG A 331 5.15 2.99 11.77
CA ARG A 331 5.22 3.14 10.32
C ARG A 331 3.83 3.26 9.70
N SER A 332 3.69 4.08 8.68
CA SER A 332 2.57 4.02 7.75
C SER A 332 3.02 3.62 6.37
N ILE A 333 2.18 2.87 5.67
CA ILE A 333 2.33 2.53 4.27
C ILE A 333 1.08 2.99 3.55
N MET A 334 1.25 3.84 2.54
CA MET A 334 0.24 4.16 1.55
C MET A 334 0.55 3.40 0.27
N SER A 335 -0.40 2.60 -0.22
CA SER A 335 -0.19 1.82 -1.44
C SER A 335 -1.44 1.67 -2.29
N THR A 336 -1.23 1.38 -3.58
CA THR A 336 -2.28 0.86 -4.46
C THR A 336 -2.44 -0.65 -4.42
N ASP A 337 -1.49 -1.33 -3.79
CA ASP A 337 -1.40 -2.78 -3.76
C ASP A 337 -2.43 -3.36 -2.79
N ALA A 338 -3.60 -3.64 -3.34
CA ALA A 338 -4.27 -4.87 -3.01
C ALA A 338 -4.08 -5.75 -4.24
N PRO A 339 -3.04 -6.61 -4.32
CA PRO A 339 -2.96 -7.58 -5.39
C PRO A 339 -4.20 -8.46 -5.26
N TRP A 340 -5.20 -8.16 -6.07
CA TRP A 340 -6.35 -9.01 -6.21
C TRP A 340 -5.86 -10.26 -6.90
N ARG A 341 -5.79 -11.36 -6.14
CA ARG A 341 -5.50 -12.66 -6.71
C ARG A 341 -6.83 -13.37 -6.93
N THR A 342 -6.95 -14.01 -8.08
CA THR A 342 -7.91 -15.09 -8.29
C THR A 342 -7.17 -16.41 -8.21
N PRO A 343 -7.83 -17.52 -7.86
CA PRO A 343 -7.19 -18.84 -7.88
C PRO A 343 -6.49 -19.20 -9.20
N ASP A 344 -6.88 -18.58 -10.33
CA ASP A 344 -6.27 -18.80 -11.64
C ASP A 344 -5.11 -17.81 -12.00
N GLN A 345 -4.60 -17.01 -11.04
CA GLN A 345 -3.52 -16.00 -11.19
C GLN A 345 -2.39 -16.19 -10.17
#